data_AF-A0AAF0TAY4-F1
#
_entry.id   AF-A0AAF0TAY4-F1
#
_cell.length_a   1.000
_cell.length_b   1.000
_cell.length_c   1.000
_cell.angle_alpha   90.00
_cell.angle_beta   90.00
_cell.angle_gamma   90.00
#
_symmetry.space_group_name_H-M   'P 1'
#
loop_
_entity.id
_entity.type
_entity.pdbx_description
1 polymer ?
#
loop_
_entity_poly.entity_id
_entity_poly.type
_entity_poly.pdbx_seq_one_letter_code
_entity_poly.pdbx_strand_id
1 'polypeptide(L)'
;MGKKVYLTAAPQCPFPDAWIGNALKTGLFDYVWVQFYNNPPCQYSSSDINNLEAAWKQWTADIPATKIFLGLPAAPAAAGSGFIPADDLTSQVLPSIKNSSKYGGVMLWSKYYDDQTNYSSSIKSDV
;
A
#
# COMPACT_ATOMS: atom_id res chain seq x y z
N MET A 1 0.40 -29.45 -19.11
CA MET A 1 0.46 -28.71 -17.82
C MET A 1 0.30 -27.22 -18.12
N GLY A 2 -0.59 -26.52 -17.40
CA GLY A 2 -0.84 -25.09 -17.62
C GLY A 2 0.26 -24.19 -17.03
N LYS A 3 0.38 -22.96 -17.56
CA LYS A 3 1.25 -21.92 -16.99
C LYS A 3 0.45 -21.09 -15.98
N LYS A 4 0.99 -20.88 -14.78
CA LYS A 4 0.37 -20.01 -13.76
C LYS A 4 0.32 -18.57 -14.28
N VAL A 5 -0.86 -17.96 -14.21
CA VAL A 5 -1.07 -16.53 -14.46
C VAL A 5 -1.26 -15.87 -13.11
N TYR A 6 -0.44 -14.86 -12.80
CA TYR A 6 -0.55 -14.11 -11.55
C TYR A 6 -1.59 -13.00 -11.72
N LEU A 7 -2.46 -12.87 -10.73
CA LEU A 7 -3.46 -11.81 -10.70
C LEU A 7 -3.11 -10.79 -9.62
N THR A 8 -3.07 -9.52 -10.02
CA THR A 8 -2.75 -8.40 -9.13
C THR A 8 -3.77 -7.28 -9.26
N ALA A 9 -3.96 -6.52 -8.19
CA ALA A 9 -4.92 -5.42 -8.15
C ALA A 9 -4.39 -4.19 -7.41
N ALA A 10 -4.80 -3.00 -7.89
CA ALA A 10 -4.45 -1.70 -7.32
C ALA A 10 -5.68 -0.92 -6.83
N PRO A 11 -6.40 -1.37 -5.79
CA PRO A 11 -7.55 -0.63 -5.28
C PRO A 11 -7.13 0.69 -4.62
N GLN A 12 -8.07 1.62 -4.52
CA GLN A 12 -7.90 2.78 -3.62
C GLN A 12 -8.03 2.34 -2.16
N CYS A 13 -7.47 3.10 -1.21
CA CYS A 13 -7.57 2.74 0.20
C CYS A 13 -8.97 2.78 0.82
N PRO A 14 -9.97 3.56 0.34
CA PRO A 14 -11.33 3.48 0.88
C PRO A 14 -11.90 2.08 0.67
N PHE A 15 -12.37 1.45 1.75
CA PHE A 15 -12.89 0.10 1.72
C PHE A 15 -14.42 0.09 1.84
N PRO A 16 -15.13 -0.73 1.03
CA PRO A 16 -14.62 -1.52 -0.10
C PRO A 16 -14.31 -0.63 -1.31
N ASP A 17 -13.36 -1.07 -2.14
CA ASP A 17 -13.09 -0.39 -3.42
C ASP A 17 -14.33 -0.46 -4.33
N ALA A 18 -14.74 0.71 -4.85
CA ALA A 18 -15.97 0.88 -5.61
C ALA A 18 -16.00 0.11 -6.94
N TRP A 19 -14.84 -0.17 -7.53
CA TRP A 19 -14.73 -0.75 -8.87
C TRP A 19 -14.34 -2.22 -8.85
N ILE A 20 -13.38 -2.56 -7.98
CA ILE A 20 -12.79 -3.90 -7.92
C ILE A 20 -13.08 -4.64 -6.61
N GLY A 21 -13.90 -4.09 -5.72
CA GLY A 21 -14.28 -4.74 -4.46
C GLY A 21 -14.88 -6.14 -4.63
N ASN A 22 -15.74 -6.34 -5.64
CA ASN A 22 -16.30 -7.66 -5.93
C ASN A 22 -15.25 -8.65 -6.47
N ALA A 23 -14.33 -8.17 -7.31
CA ALA A 23 -13.24 -9.00 -7.83
C ALA A 23 -12.30 -9.43 -6.69
N LEU A 24 -11.96 -8.52 -5.77
CA LEU A 24 -11.09 -8.79 -4.63
C LEU A 24 -11.64 -9.87 -3.69
N LYS A 25 -12.98 -9.97 -3.56
CA LYS A 25 -13.65 -10.99 -2.76
C LYS A 25 -13.59 -12.40 -3.35
N THR A 26 -13.18 -12.55 -4.62
CA THR A 26 -13.09 -13.88 -5.26
C THR A 26 -11.96 -14.75 -4.69
N GLY A 27 -10.97 -14.14 -4.01
CA GLY A 27 -9.77 -14.85 -3.54
C GLY A 27 -8.80 -15.28 -4.63
N LEU A 28 -8.97 -14.77 -5.86
CA LEU A 28 -8.13 -15.13 -7.00
C LEU A 28 -6.85 -14.28 -7.11
N PHE A 29 -6.75 -13.17 -6.37
CA PHE A 29 -5.61 -12.27 -6.43
C PHE A 29 -4.44 -12.78 -5.58
N ASP A 30 -3.27 -12.96 -6.21
CA ASP A 30 -2.04 -13.29 -5.51
C ASP A 30 -1.54 -12.08 -4.71
N TYR A 31 -1.55 -10.89 -5.35
CA TYR A 31 -0.97 -9.66 -4.80
C TYR A 31 -1.93 -8.48 -4.91
N VAL A 32 -2.08 -7.72 -3.84
CA VAL A 32 -2.92 -6.50 -3.83
C VAL A 32 -2.09 -5.33 -3.30
N TRP A 33 -1.88 -4.29 -4.11
CA TRP A 33 -1.17 -3.07 -3.72
C TRP A 33 -2.18 -1.94 -3.53
N VAL A 34 -2.67 -1.78 -2.30
CA VAL A 34 -3.68 -0.77 -1.94
C VAL A 34 -3.05 0.61 -1.99
N GLN A 35 -3.68 1.57 -2.66
CA GLN A 35 -3.17 2.93 -2.84
C GLN A 35 -3.52 3.80 -1.62
N PHE A 36 -2.57 4.00 -0.71
CA PHE A 36 -2.70 4.81 0.51
C PHE A 36 -2.37 6.29 0.28
N TYR A 37 -2.86 6.85 -0.84
CA TYR A 37 -2.64 8.23 -1.24
C TYR A 37 -3.84 8.77 -2.03
N ASN A 38 -3.91 10.10 -2.20
CA ASN A 38 -5.04 10.84 -2.77
C ASN A 38 -6.40 10.62 -2.07
N ASN A 39 -6.40 10.06 -0.86
CA ASN A 39 -7.58 9.66 -0.12
C ASN A 39 -7.42 10.01 1.37
N PRO A 40 -7.81 11.23 1.79
CA PRO A 40 -7.70 11.70 3.18
C PRO A 40 -8.20 10.74 4.28
N PRO A 41 -9.30 9.98 4.12
CA PRO A 41 -9.81 9.13 5.20
C PRO A 41 -8.95 7.89 5.49
N CYS A 42 -7.99 7.55 4.63
CA CYS A 42 -7.19 6.33 4.77
C CYS A 42 -5.73 6.49 4.39
N GLN A 43 -5.27 7.67 3.99
CA GLN A 43 -3.86 7.95 3.74
C GLN A 43 -3.11 8.41 4.99
N TYR A 44 -1.80 8.56 4.88
CA TYR A 44 -0.96 9.17 5.90
C TYR A 44 -1.23 10.68 6.04
N SER A 45 -1.24 11.14 7.30
CA SER A 45 -1.18 12.56 7.67
C SER A 45 0.01 12.75 8.60
N SER A 46 0.74 13.87 8.45
CA SER A 46 1.92 14.17 9.28
C SER A 46 1.61 14.28 10.78
N SER A 47 0.34 14.45 11.14
CA SER A 47 -0.12 14.52 12.53
C SER A 47 -0.53 13.17 13.12
N ASP A 48 -0.90 12.19 12.28
CA ASP A 48 -1.51 10.93 12.75
C ASP A 48 -1.49 9.82 11.67
N ILE A 49 -1.03 8.64 12.06
CA ILE A 49 -1.03 7.42 11.23
C ILE A 49 -2.30 6.56 11.40
N ASN A 50 -3.16 6.89 12.37
CA ASN A 50 -4.32 6.07 12.76
C ASN A 50 -5.25 5.74 11.58
N ASN A 51 -5.50 6.68 10.68
CA ASN A 51 -6.34 6.46 9.50
C ASN A 51 -5.76 5.40 8.57
N LEU A 52 -4.45 5.47 8.30
CA LEU A 52 -3.73 4.50 7.49
C LEU A 52 -3.72 3.14 8.19
N GLU A 53 -3.42 3.09 9.49
CA GLU A 53 -3.37 1.85 10.25
C GLU A 53 -4.74 1.16 10.33
N ALA A 54 -5.81 1.92 10.57
CA ALA A 54 -7.17 1.41 10.59
C ALA A 54 -7.59 0.84 9.23
N ALA A 55 -7.29 1.57 8.15
CA ALA A 55 -7.55 1.09 6.80
C ALA A 55 -6.71 -0.17 6.48
N TRP A 56 -5.42 -0.21 6.85
CA TRP A 56 -4.58 -1.39 6.68
C TRP A 56 -5.13 -2.61 7.40
N LYS A 57 -5.60 -2.45 8.64
CA LYS A 57 -6.24 -3.53 9.41
C LYS A 57 -7.50 -4.03 8.69
N GLN A 58 -8.34 -3.13 8.17
CA GLN A 58 -9.53 -3.51 7.41
C GLN A 58 -9.17 -4.32 6.15
N TRP A 59 -8.22 -3.83 5.35
CA TRP A 59 -7.77 -4.49 4.13
C TRP A 59 -7.18 -5.87 4.39
N THR A 60 -6.36 -6.01 5.43
CA THR A 60 -5.73 -7.29 5.79
C THR A 60 -6.69 -8.27 6.46
N ALA A 61 -7.74 -7.80 7.14
CA ALA A 61 -8.79 -8.67 7.68
C ALA A 61 -9.70 -9.22 6.57
N ASP A 62 -10.22 -8.35 5.70
CA ASP A 62 -11.37 -8.68 4.85
C ASP A 62 -11.01 -9.22 3.46
N ILE A 63 -9.81 -8.94 2.95
CA ILE A 63 -9.43 -9.37 1.61
C ILE A 63 -8.73 -10.74 1.65
N PRO A 64 -9.25 -11.75 0.94
CA PRO A 64 -8.62 -13.07 0.82
C PRO A 64 -7.48 -13.05 -0.22
N ALA A 65 -6.48 -12.19 -0.04
CA ALA A 65 -5.27 -12.15 -0.87
C ALA A 65 -4.09 -12.82 -0.15
N THR A 66 -3.14 -13.35 -0.93
CA THR A 66 -1.94 -13.99 -0.38
C THR A 66 -1.02 -12.96 0.26
N LYS A 67 -0.76 -11.85 -0.44
CA LYS A 67 0.01 -10.73 0.08
C LYS A 67 -0.63 -9.39 -0.28
N ILE A 68 -0.59 -8.47 0.68
CA ILE A 68 -1.06 -7.10 0.57
C ILE A 68 0.16 -6.18 0.74
N PHE A 69 0.26 -5.19 -0.14
CA PHE A 69 1.35 -4.24 -0.21
C PHE A 69 0.83 -2.84 0.08
N LEU A 70 1.65 -2.04 0.77
CA LEU A 70 1.37 -0.64 1.05
C LEU A 70 1.75 0.19 -0.19
N GLY A 71 0.78 0.71 -0.94
CA GLY A 71 1.01 1.56 -2.10
C GLY A 71 1.20 3.02 -1.70
N LEU A 72 2.36 3.60 -2.04
CA LEU A 72 2.76 4.95 -1.68
C LEU A 72 3.28 5.74 -2.90
N PRO A 73 3.18 7.07 -2.89
CA PRO A 73 3.87 7.92 -3.86
C PRO A 73 5.37 7.99 -3.52
N ALA A 74 6.23 7.88 -4.53
CA ALA A 74 7.68 7.94 -4.36
C ALA A 74 8.23 9.37 -4.18
N ALA A 75 7.39 10.39 -4.39
CA ALA A 75 7.74 11.78 -4.17
C ALA A 75 6.48 12.59 -3.80
N PRO A 76 6.63 13.74 -3.12
CA PRO A 76 5.51 14.65 -2.85
C PRO A 76 4.76 15.08 -4.11
N ALA A 77 5.47 15.22 -5.23
CA ALA A 77 4.89 15.60 -6.52
C ALA A 77 4.23 14.45 -7.29
N ALA A 78 4.31 13.20 -6.80
CA ALA A 78 3.78 12.02 -7.48
C ALA A 78 2.28 11.80 -7.21
N ALA A 79 1.73 12.47 -6.20
CA ALA A 79 0.32 12.42 -5.82
C ALA A 79 -0.12 13.80 -5.30
N GLY A 80 -1.43 14.06 -5.26
CA GLY A 80 -1.97 15.29 -4.66
C GLY A 80 -1.87 15.30 -3.13
N SER A 81 -1.85 14.13 -2.49
CA SER A 81 -1.64 13.98 -1.04
C SER A 81 -1.29 12.54 -0.65
N GLY A 82 -0.85 12.32 0.59
CA GLY A 82 -0.53 11.00 1.14
C GLY A 82 0.93 10.56 0.96
N PHE A 83 1.84 11.49 0.63
CA PHE A 83 3.27 11.22 0.69
C PHE A 83 3.73 11.05 2.14
N ILE A 84 4.56 10.03 2.36
CA ILE A 84 5.15 9.71 3.65
C ILE A 84 6.66 9.94 3.51
N PRO A 85 7.31 10.74 4.36
CA PRO A 85 8.77 10.77 4.42
C PRO A 85 9.34 9.39 4.78
N ALA A 86 10.53 9.07 4.27
CA ALA A 86 11.14 7.76 4.52
C ALA A 86 11.32 7.47 6.02
N ASP A 87 11.76 8.46 6.80
CA ASP A 87 11.93 8.34 8.25
C ASP A 87 10.61 8.04 8.97
N ASP A 88 9.51 8.66 8.55
CA ASP A 88 8.18 8.41 9.13
C ASP A 88 7.63 7.05 8.71
N LEU A 89 7.90 6.64 7.47
CA LEU A 89 7.54 5.30 6.99
C LEU A 89 8.23 4.23 7.85
N THR A 90 9.54 4.32 8.04
CA THR A 90 10.33 3.30 8.74
C THR A 90 10.12 3.31 10.25
N SER A 91 9.98 4.48 10.87
CA SER A 91 9.85 4.60 12.33
C SER A 91 8.42 4.45 12.85
N GLN A 92 7.40 4.83 12.05
CA GLN A 92 6.00 4.87 12.51
C GLN A 92 5.11 3.85 11.80
N VAL A 93 5.17 3.79 10.46
CA VAL A 93 4.18 3.02 9.68
C VAL A 93 4.56 1.54 9.55
N LEU A 94 5.79 1.22 9.15
CA LEU A 94 6.25 -0.15 8.96
C LEU A 94 6.09 -1.01 10.23
N PRO A 95 6.43 -0.54 11.45
CA PRO A 95 6.23 -1.30 12.68
C PRO A 95 4.75 -1.68 12.93
N SER A 96 3.80 -0.82 12.57
CA SER A 96 2.37 -1.08 12.73
C SER A 96 1.83 -2.10 11.71
N ILE A 97 2.32 -2.07 10.47
CA ILE A 97 1.76 -2.90 9.39
C ILE A 97 2.44 -4.27 9.22
N LYS A 98 3.73 -4.38 9.57
CA LYS A 98 4.54 -5.60 9.39
C LYS A 98 4.11 -6.79 10.26
N ASN A 99 3.37 -6.52 11.34
CA ASN A 99 2.83 -7.58 12.20
C ASN A 99 1.76 -8.44 11.49
N SER A 100 1.21 -7.98 10.36
CA SER A 100 0.28 -8.76 9.56
C SER A 100 0.99 -9.84 8.76
N SER A 101 0.54 -11.10 8.87
CA SER A 101 1.05 -12.22 8.04
C SER A 101 0.83 -12.00 6.54
N LYS A 102 -0.13 -11.16 6.17
CA LYS A 102 -0.43 -10.74 4.80
C LYS A 102 0.48 -9.62 4.29
N TYR A 103 1.33 -9.00 5.12
CA TYR A 103 2.28 -8.00 4.64
C TYR A 103 3.20 -8.60 3.58
N GLY A 104 3.24 -7.94 2.41
CA GLY A 104 4.04 -8.32 1.25
C GLY A 104 5.17 -7.35 0.93
N GLY A 105 5.11 -6.11 1.41
CA GLY A 105 6.06 -5.05 1.09
C GLY A 105 5.38 -3.72 0.78
N VAL A 106 6.12 -2.86 0.07
CA VAL A 106 5.68 -1.53 -0.37
C VAL A 106 5.62 -1.49 -1.90
N MET A 107 4.61 -0.82 -2.46
CA MET A 107 4.50 -0.49 -3.88
C MET A 107 4.71 1.02 -4.03
N LEU A 108 5.51 1.43 -5.02
CA LEU A 108 5.83 2.84 -5.25
C LEU A 108 5.27 3.34 -6.57
N TRP A 109 4.54 4.45 -6.49
CA TRP A 109 4.11 5.24 -7.63
C TRP A 109 4.99 6.50 -7.76
N SER A 110 5.90 6.61 -8.72
CA SER A 110 6.28 5.64 -9.74
C SER A 110 7.80 5.69 -9.92
N LYS A 111 8.36 4.80 -10.76
CA LYS A 111 9.81 4.75 -11.05
C LYS A 111 10.41 6.11 -11.42
N TYR A 112 9.68 6.93 -12.17
CA TYR A 112 10.14 8.26 -12.58
C TYR A 112 10.42 9.18 -11.38
N TYR A 113 9.55 9.16 -10.38
CA TYR A 113 9.72 9.96 -9.16
C TYR A 113 10.72 9.33 -8.21
N ASP A 114 10.74 8.00 -8.14
CA ASP A 114 11.71 7.25 -7.34
C ASP A 114 13.16 7.54 -7.76
N ASP A 115 13.44 7.67 -9.06
CA ASP A 115 14.77 8.05 -9.55
C ASP A 115 15.20 9.47 -9.14
N GLN A 116 14.24 10.36 -8.90
CA GLN A 116 14.53 11.75 -8.53
C GLN A 116 14.75 11.91 -7.03
N THR A 117 14.03 11.13 -6.21
CA THR A 117 14.08 11.22 -4.74
C THR A 117 14.92 10.13 -4.10
N ASN A 118 15.28 9.08 -4.84
CA ASN A 118 15.89 7.85 -4.34
C ASN A 118 15.09 7.20 -3.20
N TYR A 119 13.76 7.34 -3.22
CA TYR A 119 12.88 6.91 -2.12
C TYR A 119 13.02 5.42 -1.79
N SER A 120 13.05 4.56 -2.80
CA SER A 120 13.24 3.12 -2.63
C SER A 120 14.58 2.78 -1.98
N SER A 121 15.65 3.53 -2.30
CA SER A 121 16.97 3.34 -1.70
C SER A 121 16.97 3.68 -0.21
N SER A 122 16.21 4.69 0.20
CA SER A 122 16.07 5.10 1.61
C SER A 122 15.29 4.10 2.47
N ILE A 123 14.42 3.27 1.88
CA ILE A 123 13.55 2.36 2.62
C ILE A 123 13.93 0.89 2.43
N LYS A 124 14.86 0.58 1.53
CA LYS A 124 15.18 -0.79 1.09
C LYS A 124 15.58 -1.74 2.21
N SER A 125 16.30 -1.26 3.22
CA SER A 125 16.73 -2.05 4.39
C SER A 125 15.57 -2.43 5.31
N ASP A 126 14.50 -1.64 5.25
CA ASP A 126 13.42 -1.65 6.22
C ASP A 126 12.16 -2.31 5.69
N VAL A 127 12.06 -2.61 4.39
CA VAL A 127 10.86 -3.21 3.77
C VAL A 127 10.89 -4.72 3.81
#